data_AF-A0A1M2VS50-F1
#
_entry.id   AF-A0A1M2VS50-F1
#
_cell.length_a   1.000
_cell.length_b   1.000
_cell.length_c   1.000
_cell.angle_alpha   90.00
_cell.angle_beta   90.00
_cell.angle_gamma   90.00
#
_symmetry.space_group_name_H-M   'P 1'
#
loop_
_entity.id
_entity.type
_entity.pdbx_description
1 polymer ?
#
loop_
_entity_poly.entity_id
_entity_poly.type
_entity_poly.pdbx_seq_one_letter_code
_entity_poly.pdbx_strand_id
1 'polypeptide(L)'
;MFLNAASTRVSGLPVAALEHLFAALPVTRTTAQFKVHLCRNALGGSSTTAKGRVKPQARARPPPRRRVRAEATEASANADAVAVSQDASTVGQEPGVASVARKYPAISTSDVLELLTRPSFSDFGSALQGLCFKSELVVNYGLVQQQATEGDKDEAWTAALRDGGLLKAVEEAFDSETINGVIDAEDHAYVQRRRAALLAIISVWQL
;
A
#
# COMPACT_ATOMS: atom_id res chain seq x y z
N MET A 1 -9.68 3.71 0.48
CA MET A 1 -10.51 2.74 -0.29
C MET A 1 -10.07 2.60 -1.74
N PHE A 2 -9.79 3.69 -2.47
CA PHE A 2 -9.34 3.62 -3.87
C PHE A 2 -8.09 2.75 -4.09
N LEU A 3 -7.04 2.93 -3.29
CA LEU A 3 -5.78 2.18 -3.43
C LEU A 3 -5.97 0.66 -3.32
N ASN A 4 -6.87 0.20 -2.45
CA ASN A 4 -7.17 -1.22 -2.29
C ASN A 4 -7.94 -1.75 -3.50
N ALA A 5 -8.95 -1.01 -3.99
CA ALA A 5 -9.70 -1.38 -5.18
C ALA A 5 -8.82 -1.39 -6.44
N ALA A 6 -7.92 -0.40 -6.57
CA ALA A 6 -6.94 -0.34 -7.64
C ALA A 6 -5.97 -1.52 -7.56
N SER A 7 -5.39 -1.79 -6.38
CA SER A 7 -4.48 -2.92 -6.17
C SER A 7 -5.15 -4.25 -6.53
N THR A 8 -6.37 -4.53 -6.06
CA THR A 8 -7.10 -5.76 -6.43
C THR A 8 -7.31 -5.91 -7.92
N ARG A 9 -7.65 -4.83 -8.64
CA ARG A 9 -7.84 -4.87 -10.10
C ARG A 9 -6.52 -5.06 -10.84
N VAL A 10 -5.48 -4.36 -10.42
CA VAL A 10 -4.16 -4.39 -11.06
C VAL A 10 -3.47 -5.74 -10.82
N SER A 11 -3.65 -6.35 -9.65
CA SER A 11 -3.20 -7.71 -9.36
C SER A 11 -3.94 -8.79 -10.17
N GLY A 12 -5.03 -8.45 -10.86
CA GLY A 12 -5.73 -9.37 -11.78
C GLY A 12 -5.33 -9.20 -13.24
N LEU A 13 -4.48 -8.22 -13.59
CA LEU A 13 -4.09 -7.95 -14.97
C LEU A 13 -2.97 -8.91 -15.43
N PRO A 14 -2.94 -9.31 -16.72
CA PRO A 14 -1.78 -9.98 -17.28
C PRO A 14 -0.56 -9.05 -17.26
N VAL A 15 0.63 -9.64 -17.20
CA VAL A 15 1.91 -8.92 -17.06
C VAL A 15 2.07 -7.83 -18.12
N ALA A 16 1.80 -8.13 -19.40
CA ALA A 16 1.91 -7.15 -20.48
C ALA A 16 0.97 -5.94 -20.30
N ALA A 17 -0.25 -6.14 -19.78
CA ALA A 17 -1.17 -5.05 -19.49
C ALA A 17 -0.74 -4.24 -18.26
N LEU A 18 -0.13 -4.91 -17.27
CA LEU A 18 0.45 -4.26 -16.09
C LEU A 18 1.60 -3.32 -16.49
N GLU A 19 2.50 -3.79 -17.35
CA GLU A 19 3.60 -2.98 -17.89
C GLU A 19 3.08 -1.77 -18.67
N HIS A 20 2.12 -1.98 -19.57
CA HIS A 20 1.50 -0.88 -20.32
C HIS A 20 0.84 0.14 -19.40
N LEU A 21 0.13 -0.32 -18.36
CA LEU A 21 -0.47 0.57 -17.37
C LEU A 21 0.60 1.41 -16.67
N PHE A 22 1.67 0.81 -16.18
CA PHE A 22 2.74 1.55 -15.52
C PHE A 22 3.45 2.51 -16.48
N ALA A 23 3.69 2.12 -17.73
CA ALA A 23 4.33 2.95 -18.75
C ALA A 23 3.44 4.14 -19.18
N ALA A 24 2.12 3.96 -19.22
CA ALA A 24 1.18 5.01 -19.62
C ALA A 24 1.02 6.12 -18.56
N LEU A 25 1.44 5.89 -17.32
CA LEU A 25 1.31 6.85 -16.25
C LEU A 25 2.42 7.93 -16.32
N PRO A 26 2.10 9.23 -16.18
CA PRO A 26 3.08 10.32 -16.29
C PRO A 26 4.25 10.20 -15.28
N VAL A 27 5.46 10.52 -15.71
CA VAL A 27 6.66 10.51 -14.85
C VAL A 27 6.68 11.76 -13.96
N THR A 28 5.90 11.73 -12.88
CA THR A 28 5.84 12.80 -11.87
C THR A 28 6.04 12.24 -10.47
N ARG A 29 6.47 13.07 -9.50
CA ARG A 29 6.65 12.68 -8.09
C ARG A 29 5.39 12.04 -7.51
N THR A 30 4.24 12.64 -7.76
CA THR A 30 2.94 12.15 -7.28
C THR A 30 2.59 10.79 -7.89
N THR A 31 2.85 10.59 -9.19
CA THR A 31 2.65 9.29 -9.83
C THR A 31 3.59 8.24 -9.27
N ALA A 32 4.87 8.57 -9.06
CA ALA A 32 5.85 7.64 -8.51
C ALA A 32 5.44 7.19 -7.10
N GLN A 33 5.02 8.13 -6.24
CA GLN A 33 4.44 7.81 -4.93
C GLN A 33 3.21 6.90 -5.07
N PHE A 34 2.28 7.21 -5.96
CA PHE A 34 1.11 6.36 -6.19
C PHE A 34 1.51 4.93 -6.60
N LYS A 35 2.46 4.77 -7.53
CA LYS A 35 2.96 3.47 -7.98
C LYS A 35 3.63 2.69 -6.86
N VAL A 36 4.44 3.35 -6.03
CA VAL A 36 5.06 2.76 -4.83
C VAL A 36 3.98 2.19 -3.89
N HIS A 37 2.94 2.97 -3.60
CA HIS A 37 1.85 2.52 -2.74
C HIS A 37 1.00 1.40 -3.37
N LEU A 38 0.80 1.44 -4.68
CA LEU A 38 0.12 0.39 -5.40
C LEU A 38 0.90 -0.93 -5.32
N CYS A 39 2.22 -0.89 -5.55
CA CYS A 39 3.09 -2.06 -5.46
C CYS A 39 3.19 -2.58 -4.02
N ARG A 40 3.36 -1.70 -3.03
CA ARG A 40 3.35 -2.05 -1.61
C ARG A 40 2.09 -2.81 -1.23
N ASN A 41 0.92 -2.30 -1.62
CA ASN A 41 -0.35 -2.96 -1.35
C ASN A 41 -0.47 -4.31 -2.07
N ALA A 42 -0.06 -4.38 -3.34
CA ALA A 42 -0.12 -5.60 -4.14
C ALA A 42 0.78 -6.70 -3.57
N LEU A 43 1.97 -6.35 -3.09
CA LEU A 43 2.95 -7.26 -2.48
C LEU A 43 2.62 -7.64 -1.02
N GLY A 44 1.44 -7.24 -0.52
CA GLY A 44 0.99 -7.58 0.82
C GLY A 44 1.69 -6.80 1.94
N GLY A 45 2.20 -5.60 1.64
CA GLY A 45 2.69 -4.67 2.64
C GLY A 45 1.57 -4.24 3.59
N SER A 46 1.84 -4.31 4.89
CA SER A 46 0.86 -3.97 5.91
C SER A 46 0.48 -2.48 5.82
N SER A 47 -0.66 -2.18 5.20
CA SER A 47 -1.46 -1.02 5.60
C SER A 47 -1.98 -1.35 6.99
N THR A 48 -1.69 -0.52 7.99
CA THR A 48 -2.03 -0.64 9.42
C THR A 48 -3.54 -0.69 9.74
N THR A 49 -4.37 -1.32 8.91
CA THR A 49 -5.82 -1.43 9.09
C THR A 49 -6.46 -2.75 8.63
N ALA A 50 -5.70 -3.82 8.33
CA ALA A 50 -6.30 -5.09 7.85
C ALA A 50 -5.90 -6.37 8.61
N LYS A 51 -5.31 -6.27 9.81
CA LYS A 51 -5.33 -7.39 10.77
C LYS A 51 -6.73 -7.46 11.39
N GLY A 52 -7.65 -8.12 10.70
CA GLY A 52 -9.01 -8.35 11.22
C GLY A 52 -10.11 -8.29 10.18
N ARG A 53 -9.92 -8.85 8.98
CA ARG A 53 -11.07 -9.14 8.11
C ARG A 53 -11.73 -10.43 8.59
N VAL A 54 -12.48 -10.32 9.68
CA VAL A 54 -13.53 -11.28 10.01
C VAL A 54 -14.40 -11.42 8.76
N LYS A 55 -14.57 -12.64 8.26
CA LYS A 55 -15.53 -12.95 7.17
C LYS A 55 -16.85 -12.24 7.51
N PRO A 56 -17.45 -11.44 6.61
CA PRO A 56 -18.77 -10.90 6.86
C PRO A 56 -19.74 -12.09 6.94
N GLN A 57 -20.04 -12.57 8.14
CA GLN A 57 -21.17 -13.45 8.37
C GLN A 57 -22.42 -12.65 8.04
N ALA A 58 -23.18 -13.13 7.06
CA ALA A 58 -24.49 -12.61 6.75
C ALA A 58 -25.39 -12.76 7.98
N ARG A 59 -25.52 -11.71 8.79
CA ARG A 59 -26.54 -11.65 9.84
C ARG A 59 -27.90 -11.59 9.14
N ALA A 60 -28.74 -12.60 9.39
CA ALA A 60 -30.14 -12.59 9.01
C ALA A 60 -30.80 -11.32 9.56
N ARG A 61 -31.39 -10.51 8.67
CA ARG A 61 -32.16 -9.32 9.07
C ARG A 61 -33.42 -9.78 9.82
N PRO A 62 -33.76 -9.16 10.98
CA PRO A 62 -35.05 -9.42 11.62
C PRO A 62 -36.20 -8.99 10.71
N PRO A 63 -37.30 -9.76 10.64
CA PRO A 63 -38.46 -9.36 9.86
C PRO A 63 -39.12 -8.09 10.44
N PRO A 64 -39.70 -7.23 9.59
CA PRO A 64 -40.35 -6.01 10.04
C PRO A 64 -41.59 -6.33 10.90
N ARG A 65 -41.60 -5.86 12.15
CA ARG A 65 -42.78 -5.93 13.03
C ARG A 65 -43.86 -4.97 12.52
N ARG A 66 -45.02 -5.52 12.13
CA ARG A 66 -46.24 -4.73 11.89
C ARG A 66 -46.67 -4.04 13.18
N ARG A 67 -46.80 -2.71 13.15
CA ARG A 67 -47.46 -1.92 14.20
C ARG A 67 -48.94 -2.30 14.25
N VAL A 68 -49.41 -2.78 15.40
CA VAL A 68 -50.84 -2.79 15.73
C VAL A 68 -51.12 -1.54 16.55
N ARG A 69 -52.01 -0.71 16.03
CA ARG A 69 -52.62 0.45 16.67
C ARG A 69 -53.67 -0.04 17.66
N ALA A 70 -53.62 0.42 18.91
CA ALA A 70 -54.76 0.44 19.80
C ALA A 70 -54.66 1.70 20.66
N GLU A 71 -55.70 2.52 20.55
CA GLU A 71 -55.97 3.74 21.31
C GLU A 71 -56.46 3.39 22.72
N ALA A 72 -56.21 4.32 23.65
CA ALA A 72 -56.98 4.68 24.86
C ALA A 72 -56.14 4.67 26.14
N THR A 73 -56.31 5.52 27.16
CA THR A 73 -56.91 6.85 27.39
C THR A 73 -56.46 7.20 28.82
N GLU A 74 -56.05 8.45 29.05
CA GLU A 74 -56.00 9.23 30.31
C GLU A 74 -55.49 8.62 31.63
N ALA A 75 -54.53 9.31 32.28
CA ALA A 75 -54.76 10.04 33.55
C ALA A 75 -53.47 10.67 34.13
N SER A 76 -53.54 11.99 34.31
CA SER A 76 -52.98 12.86 35.36
C SER A 76 -51.89 12.35 36.33
N ALA A 77 -50.77 13.09 36.44
CA ALA A 77 -50.44 13.93 37.62
C ALA A 77 -48.93 14.32 37.68
N ASN A 78 -48.71 15.55 38.14
CA ASN A 78 -47.44 16.27 38.38
C ASN A 78 -46.33 15.49 39.11
N ALA A 79 -45.07 15.83 38.81
CA ALA A 79 -44.07 16.27 39.80
C ALA A 79 -42.77 16.77 39.15
N ASP A 80 -42.31 17.93 39.62
CA ASP A 80 -41.01 18.58 39.40
C ASP A 80 -39.79 17.67 39.60
N ALA A 81 -38.72 17.92 38.83
CA ALA A 81 -37.36 18.04 39.39
C ALA A 81 -36.40 18.71 38.38
N VAL A 82 -35.90 19.86 38.82
CA VAL A 82 -34.84 20.70 38.25
C VAL A 82 -33.47 20.01 38.38
N ALA A 83 -32.60 20.13 37.37
CA ALA A 83 -31.13 20.19 37.59
C ALA A 83 -30.39 20.75 36.38
N VAL A 84 -29.95 22.01 36.52
CA VAL A 84 -28.90 22.68 35.75
C VAL A 84 -27.54 22.34 36.36
N SER A 85 -26.51 22.12 35.54
CA SER A 85 -25.05 22.34 35.82
C SER A 85 -24.32 22.08 34.49
N GLN A 86 -23.86 23.05 33.70
CA GLN A 86 -22.73 23.96 33.88
C GLN A 86 -21.39 23.31 34.26
N ASP A 87 -20.54 23.22 33.22
CA ASP A 87 -19.17 23.74 33.13
C ASP A 87 -18.00 22.96 33.76
N ALA A 88 -16.99 22.66 32.91
CA ALA A 88 -15.58 22.53 33.29
C ALA A 88 -14.70 22.58 32.03
N SER A 89 -14.08 23.74 31.84
CA SER A 89 -13.05 24.06 30.86
C SER A 89 -11.73 23.31 31.12
N THR A 90 -11.04 22.89 30.05
CA THR A 90 -9.57 22.72 30.00
C THR A 90 -9.09 23.05 28.58
N VAL A 91 -8.72 24.32 28.36
CA VAL A 91 -7.36 24.83 28.11
C VAL A 91 -6.57 24.08 27.01
N GLY A 92 -6.50 24.71 25.84
CA GLY A 92 -5.22 25.09 25.21
C GLY A 92 -4.42 24.00 24.51
N GLN A 93 -4.73 23.78 23.23
CA GLN A 93 -3.67 23.50 22.26
C GLN A 93 -4.05 24.10 20.91
N GLU A 94 -3.36 25.17 20.53
CA GLU A 94 -3.39 25.67 19.16
C GLU A 94 -3.08 24.51 18.19
N PRO A 95 -3.89 24.29 17.15
CA PRO A 95 -3.47 23.43 16.06
C PRO A 95 -2.44 24.19 15.24
N GLY A 96 -1.18 24.11 15.66
CA GLY A 96 -0.04 24.50 14.86
C GLY A 96 -0.13 23.80 13.52
N VAL A 97 -0.30 24.60 12.47
CA VAL A 97 -0.13 24.31 11.04
C VAL A 97 -0.41 22.84 10.70
N ALA A 98 -1.65 22.56 10.31
CA ALA A 98 -1.99 21.32 9.61
C ALA A 98 -1.14 21.24 8.32
N SER A 99 0.06 20.67 8.48
CA SER A 99 0.94 20.26 7.40
C SER A 99 0.08 19.46 6.43
N VAL A 100 -0.02 19.94 5.19
CA VAL A 100 -0.82 19.33 4.13
C VAL A 100 -0.61 17.82 4.19
N ALA A 101 -1.64 17.11 4.67
CA ALA A 101 -1.55 15.69 4.95
C ALA A 101 -0.96 14.99 3.71
N ARG A 102 0.23 14.39 3.87
CA ARG A 102 0.88 13.66 2.76
C ARG A 102 -0.17 12.72 2.17
N LYS A 103 -0.49 12.90 0.88
CA LYS A 103 -1.55 12.16 0.17
C LYS A 103 -1.34 10.65 0.25
N TYR A 104 -0.10 10.23 0.52
CA TYR A 104 0.27 8.86 0.82
C TYR A 104 1.19 8.78 2.05
N PRO A 105 1.07 7.74 2.90
CA PRO A 105 1.99 7.51 4.02
C PRO A 105 3.44 7.37 3.55
N ALA A 106 4.43 7.70 4.36
CA ALA A 106 5.82 7.39 4.00
C ALA A 106 6.04 5.87 3.97
N ILE A 107 6.83 5.39 3.00
CA ILE A 107 7.37 4.02 2.99
C ILE A 107 8.87 4.12 3.31
N SER A 108 9.34 3.26 4.21
CA SER A 108 10.75 3.20 4.61
C SER A 108 11.55 2.34 3.64
N THR A 109 12.86 2.54 3.57
CA THR A 109 13.76 1.63 2.84
C THR A 109 13.66 0.20 3.37
N SER A 110 13.52 0.02 4.68
CA SER A 110 13.34 -1.30 5.29
C SER A 110 12.08 -2.00 4.76
N ASP A 111 10.97 -1.28 4.63
CA ASP A 111 9.73 -1.82 4.04
C ASP A 111 9.97 -2.25 2.58
N VAL A 112 10.73 -1.48 1.80
CA VAL A 112 11.05 -1.82 0.40
C VAL A 112 11.88 -3.11 0.34
N LEU A 113 12.93 -3.21 1.15
CA LEU A 113 13.81 -4.39 1.18
C LEU A 113 13.06 -5.65 1.68
N GLU A 114 12.18 -5.50 2.67
CA GLU A 114 11.32 -6.60 3.14
C GLU A 114 10.41 -7.09 2.01
N LEU A 115 9.73 -6.18 1.31
CA LEU A 115 8.83 -6.52 0.21
C LEU A 115 9.56 -7.14 -0.99
N LEU A 116 10.82 -6.76 -1.20
CA LEU A 116 11.65 -7.29 -2.28
C LEU A 116 12.10 -8.72 -2.00
N THR A 117 12.52 -9.01 -0.76
CA THR A 117 13.01 -10.33 -0.34
C THR A 117 11.89 -11.32 -0.02
N ARG A 118 10.69 -10.82 0.31
CA ARG A 118 9.54 -11.69 0.61
C ARG A 118 9.16 -12.58 -0.59
N PRO A 119 8.98 -13.89 -0.39
CA PRO A 119 8.36 -14.76 -1.39
C PRO A 119 6.90 -14.34 -1.62
N SER A 120 6.54 -14.02 -2.86
CA SER A 120 5.18 -13.56 -3.20
C SER A 120 4.55 -14.33 -4.36
N PHE A 121 5.17 -15.43 -4.79
CA PHE A 121 4.80 -16.15 -6.00
C PHE A 121 3.39 -16.79 -5.95
N SER A 122 2.90 -17.13 -4.75
CA SER A 122 1.55 -17.68 -4.52
C SER A 122 0.45 -16.61 -4.42
N ASP A 123 0.83 -15.34 -4.23
CA ASP A 123 -0.12 -14.25 -3.96
C ASP A 123 -0.69 -13.65 -5.26
N PHE A 124 -0.13 -14.05 -6.42
CA PHE A 124 -0.47 -13.53 -7.74
C PHE A 124 -0.88 -14.64 -8.71
N GLY A 125 -1.42 -14.24 -9.86
CA GLY A 125 -1.74 -15.18 -10.94
C GLY A 125 -0.50 -15.81 -11.59
N SER A 126 0.66 -15.17 -11.46
CA SER A 126 1.96 -15.71 -11.90
C SER A 126 3.14 -15.10 -11.13
N ALA A 127 4.26 -15.81 -11.07
CA ALA A 127 5.51 -15.30 -10.49
C ALA A 127 6.02 -14.03 -11.20
N LEU A 128 5.84 -13.97 -12.53
CA LEU A 128 6.20 -12.79 -13.32
C LEU A 128 5.49 -11.52 -12.85
N GLN A 129 4.24 -11.65 -12.40
CA GLN A 129 3.48 -10.50 -11.90
C GLN A 129 4.07 -9.98 -10.59
N GLY A 130 4.44 -10.87 -9.68
CA GLY A 130 5.14 -10.51 -8.44
C GLY A 130 6.49 -9.82 -8.71
N LEU A 131 7.28 -10.36 -9.64
CA LEU A 131 8.54 -9.76 -10.07
C LEU A 131 8.34 -8.39 -10.74
N CYS A 132 7.26 -8.22 -11.52
CA CYS A 132 6.90 -6.93 -12.11
C CYS A 132 6.64 -5.90 -11.01
N PHE A 133 5.80 -6.21 -10.02
CA PHE A 133 5.54 -5.30 -8.89
C PHE A 133 6.78 -4.99 -8.07
N LYS A 134 7.66 -5.97 -7.82
CA LYS A 134 8.95 -5.75 -7.15
C LYS A 134 9.83 -4.78 -7.94
N SER A 135 9.93 -4.96 -9.27
CA SER A 135 10.71 -4.07 -10.12
C SER A 135 10.16 -2.64 -10.11
N GLU A 136 8.84 -2.49 -10.24
CA GLU A 136 8.18 -1.18 -10.22
C GLU A 136 8.30 -0.50 -8.85
N LEU A 137 8.25 -1.27 -7.76
CA LEU A 137 8.47 -0.74 -6.42
C LEU A 137 9.85 -0.10 -6.30
N VAL A 138 10.90 -0.81 -6.70
CA VAL A 138 12.30 -0.33 -6.61
C VAL A 138 12.50 0.90 -7.50
N VAL A 139 12.08 0.84 -8.77
CA VAL A 139 12.25 1.95 -9.73
C VAL A 139 11.55 3.21 -9.25
N ASN A 140 10.28 3.09 -8.84
CA ASN A 140 9.50 4.27 -8.46
C ASN A 140 9.91 4.79 -7.07
N TYR A 141 10.36 3.94 -6.15
CA TYR A 141 10.88 4.40 -4.87
C TYR A 141 12.20 5.17 -5.05
N GLY A 142 13.12 4.64 -5.86
CA GLY A 142 14.35 5.36 -6.22
C GLY A 142 14.06 6.71 -6.88
N LEU A 143 13.07 6.77 -7.79
CA LEU A 143 12.63 8.05 -8.38
C LEU A 143 12.09 9.04 -7.35
N VAL A 144 11.33 8.57 -6.35
CA VAL A 144 10.86 9.42 -5.24
C VAL A 144 12.03 9.98 -4.43
N GLN A 145 13.06 9.15 -4.18
CA GLN A 145 14.27 9.57 -3.46
C GLN A 145 15.13 10.57 -4.25
N GLN A 146 15.25 10.37 -5.57
CA GLN A 146 15.95 11.31 -6.46
C GLN A 146 15.26 12.68 -6.54
N GLN A 147 13.93 12.71 -6.43
CA GLN A 147 13.13 13.95 -6.47
C GLN A 147 12.89 14.57 -5.08
N ALA A 148 13.39 13.95 -4.01
CA ALA A 148 13.26 14.47 -2.66
C ALA A 148 14.32 15.55 -2.37
N THR A 149 13.93 16.55 -1.58
CA THR A 149 14.87 17.52 -1.00
C THR A 149 15.74 16.84 0.06
N GLU A 150 16.89 17.42 0.40
CA GLU A 150 17.86 16.78 1.33
C GLU A 150 17.25 16.36 2.67
N GLY A 151 16.31 17.13 3.22
CA GLY A 151 15.61 16.77 4.47
C GLY A 151 14.50 15.72 4.35
N ASP A 152 14.07 15.38 3.13
CA ASP A 152 13.05 14.36 2.85
C ASP A 152 13.65 13.02 2.37
N LYS A 153 14.96 12.98 2.10
CA LYS A 153 15.65 11.77 1.63
C LYS A 153 15.77 10.76 2.75
N ASP A 154 15.53 9.50 2.43
CA ASP A 154 15.76 8.40 3.35
C ASP A 154 17.26 8.09 3.42
N GLU A 155 17.89 8.36 4.56
CA GLU A 155 19.30 8.06 4.78
C GLU A 155 19.59 6.56 4.64
N ALA A 156 18.63 5.71 5.03
CA ALA A 156 18.76 4.26 4.88
C ALA A 156 18.75 3.84 3.41
N TRP A 157 18.06 4.57 2.53
CA TRP A 157 18.11 4.34 1.08
C TRP A 157 19.50 4.60 0.53
N THR A 158 20.08 5.73 0.94
CA THR A 158 21.43 6.11 0.52
C THR A 158 22.47 5.13 1.04
N ALA A 159 22.32 4.67 2.30
CA ALA A 159 23.16 3.64 2.87
C ALA A 159 23.05 2.31 2.09
N ALA A 160 21.83 1.84 1.81
CA ALA A 160 21.55 0.60 1.08
C ALA A 160 22.05 0.61 -0.38
N LEU A 161 22.13 1.80 -1.00
CA LEU A 161 22.77 1.96 -2.30
C LEU A 161 24.28 1.82 -2.19
N ARG A 162 24.90 2.47 -1.20
CA ARG A 162 26.37 2.53 -1.03
C ARG A 162 26.96 1.20 -0.55
N ASP A 163 26.30 0.50 0.35
CA ASP A 163 26.77 -0.77 0.91
C ASP A 163 26.44 -1.98 0.02
N GLY A 164 25.72 -1.76 -1.08
CA GLY A 164 25.29 -2.81 -2.01
C GLY A 164 24.12 -3.65 -1.52
N GLY A 165 23.49 -3.31 -0.38
CA GLY A 165 22.35 -4.03 0.18
C GLY A 165 21.15 -4.08 -0.75
N LEU A 166 20.84 -2.98 -1.45
CA LEU A 166 19.78 -2.97 -2.45
C LEU A 166 20.12 -3.86 -3.65
N LEU A 167 21.37 -3.80 -4.11
CA LEU A 167 21.83 -4.63 -5.23
C LEU A 167 21.66 -6.10 -4.89
N LYS A 168 22.16 -6.53 -3.74
CA LYS A 168 22.03 -7.91 -3.24
C LYS A 168 20.56 -8.35 -3.14
N ALA A 169 19.69 -7.50 -2.59
CA ALA A 169 18.27 -7.83 -2.47
C ALA A 169 17.57 -7.98 -3.85
N VAL A 170 17.97 -7.19 -4.86
CA VAL A 170 17.50 -7.37 -6.23
C VAL A 170 18.05 -8.66 -6.84
N GLU A 171 19.31 -8.98 -6.62
CA GLU A 171 19.90 -10.21 -7.13
C GLU A 171 19.19 -11.45 -6.56
N GLU A 172 18.95 -11.47 -5.25
CA GLU A 172 18.21 -12.55 -4.57
C GLU A 172 16.77 -12.65 -5.06
N ALA A 173 16.07 -11.52 -5.22
CA ALA A 173 14.68 -11.53 -5.66
C ALA A 173 14.49 -12.01 -7.11
N PHE A 174 15.52 -11.85 -7.95
CA PHE A 174 15.52 -12.23 -9.37
C PHE A 174 16.43 -13.43 -9.65
N ASP A 175 16.86 -14.13 -8.60
CA ASP A 175 17.75 -15.27 -8.73
C ASP A 175 17.05 -16.44 -9.43
N SER A 176 17.75 -17.02 -10.39
CA SER A 176 17.19 -18.10 -11.21
C SER A 176 16.97 -19.36 -10.40
N GLU A 177 17.77 -19.67 -9.37
CA GLU A 177 17.53 -20.86 -8.53
C GLU A 177 16.27 -20.70 -7.69
N THR A 178 16.03 -19.49 -7.18
CA THR A 178 14.81 -19.16 -6.42
C THR A 178 13.54 -19.22 -7.27
N ILE A 179 13.65 -18.99 -8.58
CA ILE A 179 12.50 -18.91 -9.50
C ILE A 179 12.39 -20.16 -10.41
N ASN A 180 13.44 -20.98 -10.51
CA ASN A 180 13.49 -22.23 -11.26
C ASN A 180 12.46 -23.21 -10.69
N GLY A 181 11.35 -23.39 -11.41
CA GLY A 181 10.20 -24.20 -10.99
C GLY A 181 8.91 -23.40 -10.83
N VAL A 182 8.96 -22.07 -10.95
CA VAL A 182 7.78 -21.19 -10.90
C VAL A 182 7.53 -20.45 -12.21
N ILE A 183 8.55 -20.32 -13.06
CA ILE A 183 8.45 -19.68 -14.39
C ILE A 183 8.78 -20.67 -15.50
N ASP A 184 8.17 -20.46 -16.66
CA ASP A 184 8.43 -21.25 -17.87
C ASP A 184 9.75 -20.86 -18.53
N ALA A 185 10.30 -21.75 -19.37
CA ALA A 185 11.55 -21.51 -20.09
C ALA A 185 11.53 -20.21 -20.92
N GLU A 186 10.36 -19.86 -21.47
CA GLU A 186 10.17 -18.64 -22.28
C GLU A 186 10.23 -17.36 -21.42
N ASP A 187 9.85 -17.46 -20.15
CA ASP A 187 9.78 -16.34 -19.21
C ASP A 187 11.14 -15.98 -18.61
N HIS A 188 12.12 -16.90 -18.67
CA HIS A 188 13.48 -16.64 -18.18
C HIS A 188 14.13 -15.43 -18.86
N ALA A 189 13.95 -15.28 -20.17
CA ALA A 189 14.51 -14.15 -20.91
C ALA A 189 13.92 -12.81 -20.44
N TYR A 190 12.63 -12.79 -20.09
CA TYR A 190 11.97 -11.62 -19.53
C TYR A 190 12.53 -11.27 -18.14
N VAL A 191 12.65 -12.26 -17.24
CA VAL A 191 13.19 -12.06 -15.89
C VAL A 191 14.63 -11.54 -15.94
N GLN A 192 15.48 -12.14 -16.78
CA GLN A 192 16.86 -11.72 -16.94
C GLN A 192 16.98 -10.29 -17.48
N ARG A 193 16.17 -9.94 -18.49
CA ARG A 193 16.12 -8.56 -19.01
C ARG A 193 15.70 -7.57 -17.93
N ARG A 194 14.68 -7.90 -17.14
CA ARG A 194 14.18 -7.03 -16.06
C ARG A 194 15.22 -6.85 -14.95
N ARG A 195 15.88 -7.94 -14.55
CA ARG A 195 17.00 -7.94 -13.60
C ARG A 195 18.13 -7.04 -14.09
N ALA A 196 18.61 -7.24 -15.31
CA ALA A 196 19.68 -6.44 -15.88
C ALA A 196 19.34 -4.94 -15.95
N ALA A 197 18.11 -4.60 -16.33
CA ALA A 197 17.63 -3.22 -16.35
C ALA A 197 17.61 -2.60 -14.94
N LEU A 198 17.13 -3.33 -13.92
CA LEU A 198 17.14 -2.85 -12.54
C LEU A 198 18.55 -2.60 -12.02
N LEU A 199 19.48 -3.52 -12.26
CA LEU A 199 20.86 -3.37 -11.84
C LEU A 199 21.54 -2.17 -12.51
N ALA A 200 21.27 -1.95 -13.80
CA ALA A 200 21.76 -0.77 -14.52
C ALA A 200 21.17 0.55 -13.99
N ILE A 201 19.90 0.55 -13.57
CA ILE A 201 19.28 1.74 -12.95
C ILE A 201 19.91 2.02 -11.58
N ILE A 202 20.11 0.98 -10.76
CA ILE A 202 20.70 1.11 -9.43
C ILE A 202 22.12 1.65 -9.50
N SER A 203 22.93 1.19 -10.47
CA SER A 203 24.31 1.68 -10.63
C SER A 203 24.36 3.17 -10.99
N VAL A 204 23.37 3.68 -11.73
CA VAL A 204 23.26 5.13 -12.02
C VAL A 204 22.97 5.94 -10.76
N TRP A 205 22.26 5.37 -9.78
CA TRP A 205 21.96 6.06 -8.51
C TRP A 205 23.11 6.02 -7.50
N GLN A 206 24.14 5.21 -7.74
CA GLN A 206 25.33 5.13 -6.89
C GLN A 206 26.39 6.20 -7.23
N LEU A 207 26.24 6.89 -8.37
CA LEU A 207 27.10 7.98 -8.83
C LEU A 207 26.77 9.30 -8.12
#